data_AF-A0A847GEG5-F1
#
_entry.id   AF-A0A847GEG5-F1
#
_cell.length_a   1.000
_cell.length_b   1.000
_cell.length_c   1.000
_cell.angle_alpha   90.00
_cell.angle_beta   90.00
_cell.angle_gamma   90.00
#
_symmetry.space_group_name_H-M   'P 1'
#
loop_
_entity.id
_entity.type
_entity.pdbx_description
1 polymer ?
#
loop_
_entity_poly.entity_id
_entity_poly.type
_entity_poly.pdbx_seq_one_letter_code
_entity_poly.pdbx_strand_id
1 'polypeptide(L)'
;MKRMVVLSVVCMMLAAATVGLAGCPVTAGGWPVLEIGREYLFRSSADNVLRATVVSQAGQWVTATDYTGSPSLVNLENVFDIRD
;
A
#
# COMPACT_ATOMS: atom_id res chain seq x y z
N MET A 1 33.80 -42.45 4.06
CA MET A 1 32.73 -42.25 3.05
C MET A 1 31.40 -41.97 3.75
N LYS A 2 30.90 -40.72 3.69
CA LYS A 2 29.48 -40.24 3.79
C LYS A 2 29.56 -38.72 4.07
N ARG A 3 29.29 -37.79 3.14
CA ARG A 3 27.97 -37.32 2.64
C ARG A 3 27.01 -37.10 3.83
N MET A 4 26.50 -35.90 4.13
CA MET A 4 25.86 -34.93 3.23
C MET A 4 25.68 -33.57 3.93
N VAL A 5 25.95 -32.51 3.19
CA VAL A 5 25.28 -31.20 3.30
C VAL A 5 23.79 -31.42 2.99
N VAL A 6 22.89 -30.75 3.71
CA VAL A 6 21.62 -30.13 3.24
C VAL A 6 20.83 -29.72 4.48
N LEU A 7 21.04 -28.48 4.92
CA LEU A 7 20.08 -27.77 5.76
C LEU A 7 19.89 -26.36 5.17
N SER A 8 19.56 -26.32 3.88
CA SER A 8 19.36 -25.09 3.11
C SER A 8 18.03 -25.13 2.34
N VAL A 9 16.97 -25.63 2.99
CA VAL A 9 15.61 -25.72 2.40
C VAL A 9 14.54 -25.23 3.39
N VAL A 10 14.87 -24.29 4.28
CA VAL A 10 13.87 -23.66 5.16
C VAL A 10 13.62 -22.20 4.78
N CYS A 11 14.56 -21.51 4.11
CA CYS A 11 14.37 -20.11 3.71
C CYS A 11 13.55 -19.90 2.41
N MET A 12 13.14 -20.96 1.69
CA MET A 12 12.46 -20.82 0.39
C MET A 12 10.93 -20.95 0.43
N MET A 13 10.32 -21.30 1.57
CA MET A 13 8.85 -21.44 1.64
C MET A 13 8.11 -20.16 2.00
N LEU A 14 8.79 -19.08 2.42
CA LEU A 14 8.10 -17.81 2.74
C LEU A 14 7.97 -16.86 1.53
N ALA A 15 8.59 -17.19 0.39
CA ALA A 15 8.54 -16.34 -0.80
C ALA A 15 7.38 -16.70 -1.77
N ALA A 16 6.64 -17.78 -1.51
CA ALA A 16 5.65 -18.31 -2.46
C ALA A 16 4.19 -17.88 -2.17
N ALA A 17 3.94 -17.05 -1.15
CA ALA A 17 2.61 -16.47 -0.92
C ALA A 17 2.39 -15.12 -1.63
N THR A 18 3.42 -14.54 -2.26
CA THR A 18 3.32 -13.22 -2.93
C THR A 18 3.09 -13.31 -4.43
N VAL A 19 3.09 -14.52 -5.01
CA VAL A 19 2.91 -14.74 -6.46
C VAL A 19 1.56 -15.41 -6.70
N GLY A 20 0.46 -14.71 -6.40
CA GLY A 20 -0.86 -15.35 -6.46
C GLY A 20 -2.12 -14.51 -6.29
N LEU A 21 -2.08 -13.18 -6.39
CA LEU A 21 -3.30 -12.37 -6.54
C LEU A 21 -3.11 -11.36 -7.67
N ALA A 22 -3.07 -11.88 -8.89
CA ALA A 22 -3.26 -11.08 -10.09
C ALA A 22 -4.63 -10.40 -10.02
N GLY A 23 -4.64 -9.11 -9.69
CA GLY A 23 -5.73 -8.19 -9.99
C GLY A 23 -6.72 -7.87 -8.86
N CYS A 24 -6.62 -8.48 -7.68
CA CYS A 24 -7.42 -8.02 -6.54
C CYS A 24 -6.64 -6.95 -5.77
N PRO A 25 -7.14 -5.69 -5.67
CA PRO A 25 -6.50 -4.70 -4.83
C PRO A 25 -6.44 -5.25 -3.41
N VAL A 26 -5.24 -5.24 -2.82
CA VAL A 26 -5.06 -5.64 -1.43
C VAL A 26 -5.86 -4.67 -0.58
N THR A 27 -6.84 -5.18 0.16
CA THR A 27 -7.60 -4.39 1.12
C THR A 27 -7.23 -4.81 2.54
N ALA A 28 -7.09 -3.84 3.44
CA ALA A 28 -6.88 -4.05 4.87
C ALA A 28 -8.01 -3.33 5.62
N GLY A 29 -8.80 -4.09 6.40
CA GLY A 29 -9.94 -3.52 7.11
C GLY A 29 -11.02 -2.92 6.20
N GLY A 30 -11.17 -3.41 4.97
CA GLY A 30 -12.15 -2.92 3.99
C GLY A 30 -11.66 -1.78 3.09
N TRP A 31 -10.45 -1.28 3.31
CA TRP A 31 -9.88 -0.15 2.57
C TRP A 31 -8.72 -0.58 1.67
N PRO A 32 -8.51 0.05 0.51
CA PRO A 32 -7.36 -0.22 -0.33
C PRO A 32 -6.06 0.07 0.43
N VAL A 33 -5.09 -0.83 0.34
CA VAL A 33 -3.75 -0.65 0.89
C VAL A 33 -2.93 0.16 -0.10
N LEU A 34 -2.52 1.36 0.31
CA LEU A 34 -1.69 2.25 -0.48
C LEU A 34 -0.21 2.00 -0.18
N GLU A 35 0.62 2.20 -1.21
CA GLU A 35 2.07 2.06 -1.07
C GLU A 35 2.64 3.27 -0.34
N ILE A 36 3.33 3.02 0.80
CA ILE A 36 4.03 4.09 1.54
C ILE A 36 5.20 4.60 0.69
N GLY A 37 5.33 5.92 0.58
CA GLY A 37 6.34 6.60 -0.23
C GLY A 37 5.92 6.84 -1.68
N ARG A 38 4.72 6.42 -2.08
CA ARG A 38 4.16 6.67 -3.41
C ARG A 38 3.21 7.86 -3.41
N GLU A 39 3.23 8.63 -4.48
CA GLU A 39 2.27 9.71 -4.73
C GLU A 39 0.96 9.15 -5.28
N TYR A 40 -0.14 9.68 -4.77
CA TYR A 40 -1.48 9.39 -5.26
C TYR A 40 -2.28 10.69 -5.43
N LEU A 41 -3.24 10.64 -6.35
CA LEU A 41 -4.31 11.60 -6.53
C LEU A 41 -5.58 11.09 -5.82
N PHE A 42 -5.91 11.70 -4.69
CA PHE A 42 -7.14 11.46 -3.94
C PHE A 42 -8.24 12.42 -4.41
N ARG A 43 -9.40 11.89 -4.77
CA ARG A 43 -10.55 12.70 -5.18
C ARG A 43 -11.75 12.49 -4.26
N SER A 44 -12.11 13.54 -3.52
CA SER A 44 -13.23 13.54 -2.57
C SER A 44 -14.47 14.24 -3.11
N SER A 45 -14.31 15.15 -4.08
CA SER A 45 -15.40 15.69 -4.91
C SER A 45 -14.85 16.06 -6.30
N ALA A 46 -15.71 16.54 -7.22
CA ALA A 46 -15.24 17.04 -8.52
C ALA A 46 -14.16 18.13 -8.38
N ASP A 47 -14.29 18.96 -7.34
CA ASP A 47 -13.45 20.14 -7.06
C ASP A 47 -12.46 19.94 -5.91
N ASN A 48 -12.56 18.82 -5.17
CA ASN A 48 -11.67 18.49 -4.06
C ASN A 48 -10.75 17.34 -4.48
N VAL A 49 -9.55 17.72 -4.93
CA VAL A 49 -8.50 16.82 -5.42
C VAL A 49 -7.22 17.12 -4.63
N LEU A 50 -6.62 16.08 -4.07
CA LEU A 50 -5.34 16.16 -3.37
C LEU A 50 -4.33 15.24 -4.05
N ARG A 51 -3.21 15.81 -4.51
CA ARG A 51 -2.04 15.04 -4.97
C ARG A 51 -0.98 15.06 -3.87
N ALA A 52 -0.70 13.90 -3.28
CA ALA A 52 0.20 13.81 -2.13
C ALA A 52 0.88 12.44 -2.03
N THR A 53 2.08 12.42 -1.43
CA THR A 53 2.85 11.20 -1.15
C THR A 53 2.40 10.57 0.15
N VAL A 54 2.03 9.29 0.14
CA VAL A 54 1.57 8.57 1.33
C VAL A 54 2.75 8.33 2.28
N VAL A 55 2.58 8.68 3.56
CA VAL A 55 3.59 8.50 4.61
C VAL A 55 3.19 7.39 5.58
N SER A 56 1.90 7.25 5.86
CA SER A 56 1.37 6.18 6.70
C SER A 56 -0.10 5.93 6.40
N GLN A 57 -0.57 4.72 6.70
CA GLN A 57 -1.96 4.34 6.62
C GLN A 57 -2.38 3.47 7.82
N ALA A 58 -3.54 3.77 8.40
CA ALA A 58 -4.18 3.00 9.46
C ALA A 58 -5.68 2.82 9.13
N GLY A 59 -6.02 1.69 8.51
CA GLY A 59 -7.38 1.45 8.00
C GLY A 59 -7.76 2.49 6.95
N GLN A 60 -8.81 3.27 7.22
CA GLN A 60 -9.30 4.33 6.34
C GLN A 60 -8.50 5.63 6.39
N TRP A 61 -7.64 5.80 7.38
CA TRP A 61 -6.92 7.04 7.61
C TRP A 61 -5.54 6.97 6.97
N VAL A 62 -5.27 7.89 6.04
CA VAL A 62 -4.00 8.01 5.32
C VAL A 62 -3.38 9.36 5.65
N THR A 63 -2.14 9.34 6.15
CA THR A 63 -1.34 10.56 6.25
C THR A 63 -0.54 10.69 4.98
N ALA A 64 -0.72 11.79 4.25
CA ALA A 64 0.00 12.07 3.01
C ALA A 64 0.58 13.48 3.05
N THR A 65 1.70 13.68 2.36
CA THR A 65 2.43 14.95 2.32
C THR A 65 2.43 15.49 0.89
N ASP A 66 2.06 16.75 0.72
CA ASP A 66 2.09 17.40 -0.59
C ASP A 66 3.52 17.79 -1.03
N TYR A 67 3.64 18.37 -2.23
CA TYR A 67 4.93 18.81 -2.78
C TYR A 67 5.61 19.91 -1.95
N THR A 68 4.89 20.60 -1.06
CA THR A 68 5.42 21.62 -0.15
C THR A 68 5.95 21.03 1.16
N GLY A 69 5.74 19.74 1.40
CA GLY A 69 6.07 19.09 2.66
C GLY A 69 4.96 19.23 3.72
N SER A 70 3.78 19.71 3.35
CA SER A 70 2.67 19.90 4.28
C SER A 70 1.87 18.60 4.46
N PRO A 71 1.75 18.07 5.69
CA PRO A 71 1.00 16.85 5.94
C PRO A 71 -0.51 17.12 5.88
N SER A 72 -1.24 16.18 5.29
CA SER A 72 -2.70 16.15 5.18
C SER A 72 -3.22 14.79 5.62
N LEU A 73 -4.32 14.80 6.35
CA LEU A 73 -5.03 13.58 6.74
C LEU A 73 -6.17 13.33 5.75
N VAL A 74 -6.13 12.19 5.08
CA VAL A 74 -7.15 11.74 4.12
C VAL A 74 -7.96 10.62 4.75
N ASN A 75 -9.29 10.78 4.78
CA ASN A 75 -10.21 9.68 5.09
C ASN A 75 -10.65 9.02 3.78
N LEU A 76 -10.25 7.77 3.55
CA LEU A 76 -10.62 6.99 2.37
C LEU A 76 -12.14 6.80 2.23
N GLU A 77 -12.90 6.91 3.32
CA GLU A 77 -14.37 6.88 3.28
C GLU A 77 -14.97 8.05 2.48
N ASN A 78 -14.28 9.18 2.43
CA ASN A 78 -14.70 10.37 1.69
C ASN A 78 -14.11 10.43 0.29
N VAL A 79 -13.29 9.46 -0.11
CA VAL A 79 -12.59 9.42 -1.40
C VAL A 79 -13.29 8.41 -2.30
N PHE A 80 -13.72 8.86 -3.48
CA PHE A 80 -14.40 7.97 -4.44
C PHE A 80 -13.51 7.52 -5.60
N ASP A 81 -12.33 8.15 -5.80
CA ASP A 81 -11.37 7.81 -6.84
C ASP A 81 -9.94 8.04 -6.33
N ILE A 82 -9.06 7.05 -6.55
CA ILE A 82 -7.63 7.09 -6.19
C ILE A 82 -6.85 6.67 -7.43
N ARG A 83 -5.86 7.46 -7.82
CA ARG A 83 -4.96 7.16 -8.96
C ARG A 83 -3.52 7.40 -8.56
N ASP A 84 -2.60 6.61 -9.08
CA ASP A 84 -1.17 6.86 -9.02
C ASP A 84 -0.74 7.89 -10.09
#